data_AF-A0A6H1P5P9-F1
#
_entry.id   AF-A0A6H1P5P9-F1
#
_cell.length_a   1.000
_cell.length_b   1.000
_cell.length_c   1.000
_cell.angle_alpha   90.00
_cell.angle_beta   90.00
_cell.angle_gamma   90.00
#
_symmetry.space_group_name_H-M   'P 1'
#
loop_
_entity.id
_entity.type
_entity.pdbx_description
1 polymer ?
#
loop_
_entity_poly.entity_id
_entity_poly.type
_entity_poly.pdbx_seq_one_letter_code
_entity_poly.pdbx_strand_id
1 'polypeptide(L)'
;MNQKQLEEKIIENYRGEEKMMILVFAQWCVNHDLDPEELYLRAYPNQSSNPALKEAIELTVPKEEAGEVGDQTLLGVLALFGNDDLAFVVTEEINKLKK
;
A
#
# COMPACT_ATOMS: atom_id res chain seq x y z
N MET A 1 9.13 1.64 32.82
CA MET A 1 8.15 1.34 31.75
C MET A 1 7.51 0.01 32.08
N ASN A 2 6.18 -0.07 32.10
CA ASN A 2 5.47 -1.30 32.42
C ASN A 2 5.28 -2.16 31.16
N GLN A 3 5.28 -3.49 31.27
CA GLN A 3 5.25 -4.42 30.12
C GLN A 3 4.09 -4.13 29.13
N LYS A 4 2.90 -3.80 29.68
CA LYS A 4 1.72 -3.41 28.89
C LYS A 4 1.93 -2.16 28.01
N GLN A 5 2.65 -1.16 28.51
CA GLN A 5 2.94 0.06 27.73
C GLN A 5 3.95 -0.20 26.60
N LEU A 6 4.84 -1.19 26.78
CA LEU A 6 5.76 -1.62 25.73
C LEU A 6 5.02 -2.39 24.64
N GLU A 7 4.11 -3.30 25.01
CA GLU A 7 3.26 -4.04 24.08
C GLU A 7 2.36 -3.11 23.25
N GLU A 8 1.69 -2.15 23.89
CA GLU A 8 0.85 -1.15 23.20
C GLU A 8 1.67 -0.35 22.18
N LYS A 9 2.86 0.12 22.57
CA LYS A 9 3.75 0.87 21.69
C LYS A 9 4.27 0.05 20.50
N ILE A 10 4.54 -1.24 20.72
CA ILE A 10 4.92 -2.16 19.63
C ILE A 10 3.76 -2.31 18.64
N ILE A 11 2.54 -2.55 19.13
CA ILE A 11 1.34 -2.68 18.29
C ILE A 11 1.07 -1.40 17.48
N GLU A 12 1.20 -0.23 18.12
CA GLU A 12 1.03 1.06 17.44
C GLU A 12 2.04 1.29 16.33
N ASN A 13 3.32 0.97 16.57
CA ASN A 13 4.36 1.08 15.55
C ASN A 13 4.04 0.20 14.34
N TYR A 14 3.70 -1.08 14.56
CA TYR A 14 3.34 -1.99 13.47
C TYR A 14 2.14 -1.48 12.65
N ARG A 15 1.11 -0.95 13.30
CA ARG A 15 -0.05 -0.36 12.59
C ARG A 15 0.34 0.89 11.78
N GLY A 16 1.24 1.71 12.31
CA GLY A 16 1.75 2.88 11.60
C GLY A 16 2.56 2.50 10.36
N GLU A 17 3.41 1.49 10.49
CA GLU A 17 4.21 0.94 9.39
C GLU A 17 3.31 0.34 8.29
N GLU A 18 2.28 -0.43 8.66
CA GLU A 18 1.31 -0.99 7.70
C GLU A 18 0.56 0.11 6.93
N LYS A 19 0.10 1.16 7.62
CA LYS A 19 -0.54 2.32 6.98
C LYS A 19 0.38 2.99 5.97
N MET A 20 1.66 3.13 6.29
CA MET A 20 2.65 3.70 5.38
C MET A 20 2.81 2.85 4.12
N MET A 21 2.88 1.52 4.26
CA MET A 21 2.94 0.62 3.10
C MET A 21 1.71 0.78 2.18
N ILE A 22 0.51 0.84 2.76
CA ILE A 22 -0.73 1.03 1.99
C ILE A 22 -0.75 2.41 1.31
N LEU A 23 -0.24 3.45 1.96
CA LEU A 23 -0.11 4.78 1.35
C LEU A 23 0.83 4.79 0.15
N VAL A 24 1.99 4.14 0.24
CA VAL A 24 2.93 4.02 -0.89
C VAL A 24 2.29 3.28 -2.06
N PHE A 25 1.52 2.22 -1.78
CA PHE A 25 0.73 1.50 -2.79
C PHE A 25 -0.33 2.40 -3.44
N ALA A 26 -1.13 3.12 -2.64
CA ALA A 26 -2.17 4.01 -3.15
C ALA A 26 -1.57 5.13 -4.00
N GLN A 27 -0.46 5.72 -3.56
CA GLN A 27 0.23 6.78 -4.29
C GLN A 27 0.81 6.29 -5.61
N TRP A 28 1.37 5.07 -5.64
CA TRP A 28 1.80 4.43 -6.89
C TRP A 28 0.64 4.25 -7.87
N CYS A 29 -0.53 3.80 -7.39
CA CYS A 29 -1.71 3.70 -8.24
C CYS A 29 -2.08 5.05 -8.87
N VAL A 30 -2.05 6.12 -8.08
CA VAL A 30 -2.28 7.50 -8.56
C VAL A 30 -1.22 7.95 -9.58
N ASN A 31 0.06 7.59 -9.39
CA ASN A 31 1.12 7.90 -10.35
C ASN A 31 0.89 7.26 -11.73
N HIS A 32 0.23 6.10 -11.76
CA HIS A 32 -0.04 5.32 -12.98
C HIS A 32 -1.49 5.41 -13.48
N ASP A 33 -2.28 6.34 -12.93
CA ASP A 33 -3.70 6.52 -13.28
C ASP A 33 -4.54 5.22 -13.07
N LEU A 34 -4.21 4.44 -12.04
CA LEU A 34 -4.88 3.19 -11.65
C LEU A 34 -5.81 3.39 -10.45
N ASP A 35 -6.84 2.55 -10.35
CA ASP A 35 -7.73 2.50 -9.18
C ASP A 35 -7.13 1.59 -8.08
N PRO A 36 -6.70 2.14 -6.94
CA PRO A 36 -6.13 1.36 -5.84
C PRO A 36 -7.15 0.41 -5.19
N GLU A 37 -8.44 0.74 -5.13
CA GLU A 37 -9.47 -0.17 -4.60
C GLU A 37 -9.66 -1.37 -5.51
N GLU A 38 -9.67 -1.17 -6.83
CA GLU A 38 -9.78 -2.26 -7.80
C GLU A 38 -8.58 -3.20 -7.68
N LEU A 39 -7.35 -2.67 -7.70
CA LEU A 39 -6.17 -3.53 -7.61
C LEU A 39 -6.12 -4.29 -6.29
N TYR A 40 -6.43 -3.61 -5.18
CA TYR A 40 -6.42 -4.21 -3.85
C TYR A 40 -7.46 -5.32 -3.72
N LEU A 41 -8.66 -5.14 -4.30
CA LEU A 41 -9.70 -6.15 -4.30
C LEU A 41 -9.32 -7.41 -5.09
N ARG A 42 -8.47 -7.29 -6.12
CA ARG A 42 -7.97 -8.48 -6.85
C ARG A 42 -7.03 -9.32 -6.00
N ALA A 43 -6.19 -8.70 -5.17
CA ALA A 43 -5.34 -9.40 -4.21
C ALA A 43 -6.18 -9.97 -3.06
N TYR A 44 -7.19 -9.22 -2.60
CA TYR A 44 -8.01 -9.57 -1.45
C TYR A 44 -9.52 -9.48 -1.74
N PRO A 45 -10.11 -10.45 -2.48
CA PRO A 45 -11.51 -10.40 -2.90
C PRO A 45 -12.53 -10.31 -1.75
N ASN A 46 -12.15 -10.81 -0.56
CA ASN A 46 -12.99 -10.80 0.62
C ASN A 46 -12.83 -9.53 1.49
N GLN A 47 -11.94 -8.61 1.12
CA GLN A 47 -11.63 -7.39 1.88
C GLN A 47 -12.08 -6.13 1.14
N SER A 48 -13.27 -6.15 0.56
CA SER A 48 -13.82 -5.06 -0.25
C SER A 48 -14.07 -3.74 0.50
N SER A 49 -13.90 -3.70 1.82
CA SER A 49 -13.97 -2.48 2.60
C SER A 49 -12.84 -2.44 3.61
N ASN A 50 -11.60 -2.28 3.13
CA ASN A 50 -10.45 -2.05 3.99
C ASN A 50 -10.39 -0.57 4.43
N PRO A 51 -10.58 -0.24 5.73
CA PRO A 51 -10.53 1.14 6.20
C PRO A 51 -9.16 1.80 6.03
N ALA A 52 -8.07 1.04 6.16
CA ALA A 52 -6.72 1.57 6.01
C ALA A 52 -6.43 1.97 4.55
N LEU A 53 -6.98 1.24 3.59
CA LEU A 53 -6.91 1.61 2.18
C LEU A 53 -7.65 2.91 1.90
N LYS A 54 -8.87 3.06 2.43
CA LYS A 54 -9.64 4.30 2.25
C LYS A 54 -8.92 5.51 2.82
N GLU A 55 -8.41 5.39 4.04
CA GLU A 55 -7.62 6.44 4.69
C GLU A 55 -6.36 6.78 3.87
N ALA A 56 -5.68 5.76 3.33
CA ALA A 56 -4.52 5.97 2.47
C ALA A 56 -4.86 6.72 1.17
N ILE A 57 -5.99 6.39 0.51
CA ILE A 57 -6.45 7.06 -0.70
C ILE A 57 -6.73 8.54 -0.43
N GLU A 58 -7.39 8.87 0.67
CA GLU A 58 -7.65 10.26 1.08
C GLU A 58 -6.37 11.08 1.34
N LEU A 59 -5.27 10.40 1.69
CA LEU A 59 -3.96 11.01 1.95
C LEU A 59 -3.07 11.08 0.70
N THR A 60 -3.46 10.44 -0.41
CA THR A 60 -2.71 10.57 -1.67
C THR A 60 -2.82 11.97 -2.23
N VAL A 61 -1.80 12.39 -2.97
CA VAL A 61 -1.80 13.65 -3.70
C VAL A 61 -1.70 13.39 -5.21
N PRO A 62 -2.14 14.34 -6.06
CA PRO A 62 -2.05 14.20 -7.51
C PRO A 62 -0.61 13.93 -7.97
N LYS A 63 -0.46 13.24 -9.12
CA LYS A 63 0.86 12.91 -9.70
C LYS A 63 1.76 14.12 -9.97
N GLU A 64 1.18 15.31 -10.09
CA GLU A 64 1.90 16.58 -10.28
C GLU A 64 2.52 17.11 -8.98
N GLU A 65 1.96 16.72 -7.84
CA GLU A 65 2.37 17.14 -6.49
C GLU A 65 3.14 16.03 -5.75
N ALA A 66 2.91 14.77 -6.10
CA ALA A 66 3.60 13.61 -5.55
C ALA A 66 4.99 13.43 -6.19
N GLY A 67 5.98 13.05 -5.38
CA GLY A 67 7.15 12.36 -5.93
C GLY A 67 6.75 11.03 -6.57
N GLU A 68 7.39 10.66 -7.66
CA GLU A 68 7.13 9.39 -8.34
C GLU A 68 7.54 8.20 -7.44
N VAL A 69 6.59 7.31 -7.16
CA VAL A 69 6.89 5.99 -6.60
C VAL A 69 7.24 5.07 -7.76
N GLY A 70 8.50 4.69 -7.88
CA GLY A 70 8.92 3.74 -8.92
C GLY A 70 8.46 2.30 -8.61
N ASP A 71 8.19 1.51 -9.65
CA ASP A 71 7.81 0.09 -9.58
C ASP A 71 8.60 -0.73 -8.55
N GLN A 72 9.93 -0.62 -8.61
CA GLN A 72 10.84 -1.39 -7.75
C GLN A 72 10.76 -0.96 -6.29
N THR A 73 10.50 0.33 -6.05
CA THR A 73 10.30 0.87 -4.70
C THR A 73 9.03 0.29 -4.09
N LEU A 74 7.92 0.29 -4.83
CA LEU A 74 6.67 -0.32 -4.36
C LEU A 74 6.86 -1.81 -4.09
N LEU A 75 7.41 -2.57 -5.03
CA LEU A 75 7.63 -4.01 -4.87
C LEU A 75 8.54 -4.32 -3.67
N GLY A 76 9.59 -3.53 -3.46
CA GLY A 76 10.47 -3.64 -2.30
C GLY A 76 9.74 -3.40 -0.99
N VAL A 77 8.90 -2.36 -0.92
CA VAL A 77 8.06 -2.09 0.26
C VAL A 77 7.10 -3.25 0.51
N LEU A 78 6.37 -3.73 -0.51
CA LEU A 78 5.44 -4.85 -0.33
C LEU A 78 6.15 -6.11 0.19
N ALA A 79 7.34 -6.42 -0.31
CA ALA A 79 8.14 -7.56 0.15
C ALA A 79 8.63 -7.39 1.60
N LEU A 80 9.01 -6.18 2.03
CA LEU A 80 9.39 -5.89 3.42
C LEU A 80 8.26 -6.17 4.41
N PHE A 81 7.02 -5.95 3.98
CA PHE A 81 5.82 -6.22 4.77
C PHE A 81 5.23 -7.62 4.55
N GLY A 82 5.85 -8.45 3.70
CA GLY A 82 5.36 -9.79 3.37
C GLY A 82 4.01 -9.79 2.65
N ASN A 83 3.68 -8.72 1.92
CA ASN A 83 2.42 -8.55 1.21
C ASN A 83 2.53 -9.13 -0.21
N ASP A 84 2.77 -10.44 -0.29
CA ASP A 84 3.10 -11.14 -1.54
C ASP A 84 1.92 -11.15 -2.53
N ASP A 85 0.68 -11.27 -2.04
CA ASP A 85 -0.53 -11.27 -2.87
C ASP A 85 -0.69 -9.94 -3.61
N LEU A 86 -0.50 -8.82 -2.91
CA LEU A 86 -0.56 -7.50 -3.52
C LEU A 86 0.63 -7.26 -4.45
N ALA A 87 1.84 -7.72 -4.07
CA ALA A 87 3.02 -7.64 -4.92
C ALA A 87 2.85 -8.40 -6.24
N PHE A 88 2.19 -9.56 -6.22
CA PHE A 88 1.85 -10.34 -7.41
C PHE A 88 0.95 -9.53 -8.35
N VAL A 89 -0.16 -9.00 -7.82
CA VAL A 89 -1.13 -8.21 -8.59
C VAL A 89 -0.51 -6.94 -9.17
N VAL A 90 0.32 -6.24 -8.41
CA VAL A 90 1.06 -5.06 -8.87
C VAL A 90 2.04 -5.43 -9.99
N THR A 91 2.74 -6.55 -9.88
CA THR A 91 3.66 -7.03 -10.91
C THR A 91 2.93 -7.30 -12.23
N GLU A 92 1.72 -7.86 -12.19
CA GLU A 92 0.89 -8.04 -13.37
C GLU A 92 0.51 -6.70 -14.03
N GLU A 93 0.16 -5.67 -13.25
CA GLU A 93 -0.13 -4.34 -13.78
C GLU A 93 1.09 -3.66 -14.39
N ILE A 94 2.25 -3.73 -13.71
CA ILE A 94 3.51 -3.20 -14.23
C ILE A 94 3.81 -3.80 -15.61
N ASN A 95 3.58 -5.10 -15.79
CA ASN A 95 3.79 -5.77 -17.08
C ASN A 95 2.76 -5.34 -18.15
N LYS A 96 1.55 -4.94 -17.77
CA LYS A 96 0.54 -4.40 -18.69
C LYS A 96 0.89 -2.98 -19.13
N LEU A 97 1.35 -2.14 -18.21
CA LEU A 97 1.74 -0.74 -18.50
C LEU A 97 2.96 -0.63 -19.43
N LYS A 98 3.81 -1.65 -19.45
CA LYS A 98 5.02 -1.71 -20.31
C LYS A 98 4.76 -2.22 -21.73
N LYS A 99 3.53 -2.64 -22.05
CA LYS A 99 3.13 -3.07 -23.39
C LYS A 99 2.48 -1.94 -24.17
#